data_AF-A0A9W9ZRZ2-F1
#
_entry.id   AF-A0A9W9ZRZ2-F1
#
_cell.length_a   1.000
_cell.length_b   1.000
_cell.length_c   1.000
_cell.angle_alpha   90.00
_cell.angle_beta   90.00
_cell.angle_gamma   90.00
#
_symmetry.space_group_name_H-M   'P 1'
#
loop_
_entity.id
_entity.type
_entity.pdbx_description
1 polymer ?
#
loop_
_entity_poly.entity_id
_entity_poly.type
_entity_poly.pdbx_seq_one_letter_code
_entity_poly.pdbx_strand_id
1 'polypeptide(L)'
;MADNSDDSDASSPDNSDVDDMPTGPVPCGEKRKKPDVWNEAKTNAAFVLPAEINGGYSPWGEWSTCSDTCGNGVQIRSRSCTAPPQRKGGKDCSRFGPSEETKTCNVTPCATGF
;
A
#
# COMPACT_ATOMS: atom_id res chain seq x y z
N MET A 1 -2.67 51.97 15.21
CA MET A 1 -3.10 50.63 14.78
C MET A 1 -1.83 49.80 14.73
N ALA A 2 -1.78 48.71 15.48
CA ALA A 2 -0.54 47.99 15.78
C ALA A 2 0.12 47.39 14.52
N ASP A 3 1.44 47.45 14.56
CA ASP A 3 2.40 47.04 13.57
C ASP A 3 2.41 45.49 13.47
N ASN A 4 2.27 44.94 12.26
CA ASN A 4 2.40 43.49 12.01
C ASN A 4 3.54 43.28 11.01
N SER A 5 4.75 43.48 11.49
CA SER A 5 5.98 43.06 10.83
C SER A 5 6.70 42.16 11.79
N ASP A 6 6.46 40.84 11.66
CA ASP A 6 7.30 39.77 12.18
C ASP A 6 7.03 38.53 11.30
N ASP A 7 7.59 38.55 10.09
CA ASP A 7 8.06 37.33 9.42
C ASP A 7 9.26 36.86 10.25
N SER A 8 9.06 35.82 11.06
CA SER A 8 10.12 35.13 11.76
C SER A 8 9.87 33.64 11.60
N ASP A 9 10.60 33.11 10.62
CA ASP A 9 11.01 31.72 10.45
C ASP A 9 10.40 30.75 11.46
N ALA A 10 9.40 29.98 11.01
CA ALA A 10 9.10 28.69 11.58
C ALA A 10 10.31 27.78 11.33
N SER A 11 11.32 27.97 12.17
CA SER A 11 12.41 27.03 12.37
C SER A 11 11.78 25.65 12.55
N SER A 12 12.29 24.69 11.76
CA SER A 12 12.09 23.26 11.97
C SER A 12 11.97 22.92 13.45
N PRO A 13 11.15 21.94 13.86
CA PRO A 13 11.19 21.45 15.23
C PRO A 13 12.64 21.08 15.56
N ASP A 14 13.23 21.89 16.44
CA ASP A 14 14.57 21.70 16.93
C ASP A 14 14.58 20.34 17.63
N ASN A 15 15.37 19.39 17.12
CA ASN A 15 15.54 18.07 17.73
C ASN A 15 16.45 18.17 18.96
N SER A 16 16.17 19.14 19.85
CA SER A 16 16.95 19.41 21.06
C SER A 16 16.44 18.61 22.28
N ASP A 17 15.34 17.86 22.14
CA ASP A 17 14.80 17.01 23.20
C ASP A 17 15.29 15.54 23.15
N VAL A 18 16.42 15.26 22.49
CA VAL A 18 17.04 13.91 22.50
C VAL A 18 18.05 13.69 23.62
N ASP A 19 18.31 14.71 24.45
CA ASP A 19 19.37 14.67 25.47
C ASP A 19 18.89 14.42 26.92
N ASP A 20 17.58 14.24 27.18
CA ASP A 20 17.09 13.86 28.53
C ASP A 20 16.81 12.35 28.63
N MET A 21 17.86 11.55 28.46
CA MET A 21 17.82 10.12 28.76
C MET A 21 18.93 9.86 29.79
N PRO A 22 18.61 9.45 31.04
CA PRO A 22 19.66 9.24 32.04
C PRO A 22 20.54 8.05 31.61
N THR A 23 21.76 8.35 31.18
CA THR A 23 22.80 7.38 30.78
C THR A 23 23.46 6.71 31.99
N GLY A 24 22.65 6.23 32.93
CA GLY A 24 23.08 5.46 34.10
C GLY A 24 22.68 3.99 33.98
N PRO A 25 23.48 3.04 34.51
CA PRO A 25 23.05 1.66 34.60
C PRO A 25 21.79 1.56 35.47
N VAL A 26 20.72 0.99 34.90
CA VAL A 26 19.47 0.74 35.61
C VAL A 26 19.74 -0.25 36.74
N PRO A 27 19.48 0.07 38.02
CA PRO A 27 19.71 -0.87 39.10
C PRO A 27 18.80 -2.09 38.92
N CYS A 28 19.40 -3.28 38.89
CA CYS A 28 18.68 -4.54 38.94
C CYS A 28 17.99 -4.65 40.31
N GLY A 29 16.72 -4.26 40.41
CA GLY A 29 15.97 -4.41 41.67
C GLY A 29 14.69 -3.61 41.86
N GLU A 30 14.37 -2.62 41.02
CA GLU A 30 13.15 -1.81 41.24
C GLU A 30 11.89 -2.62 40.84
N LYS A 31 11.17 -3.13 41.84
CA LYS A 31 9.91 -3.85 41.64
C LYS A 31 8.85 -2.88 41.13
N ARG A 32 8.62 -2.87 39.82
CA ARG A 32 7.46 -2.21 39.21
C ARG A 32 6.19 -2.78 39.85
N LYS A 33 5.48 -1.94 40.62
CA LYS A 33 4.15 -2.23 41.14
C LYS A 33 3.27 -2.49 39.91
N LYS A 34 2.85 -3.75 39.72
CA LYS A 34 1.85 -4.08 38.68
C LYS A 34 0.62 -3.25 39.03
N PRO A 35 0.09 -2.39 38.14
CA PRO A 35 -1.25 -1.88 38.37
C PRO A 35 -2.18 -3.10 38.23
N ASP A 36 -2.94 -3.37 39.30
CA ASP A 36 -3.92 -4.44 39.38
C ASP A 36 -5.12 -4.08 38.49
N VAL A 37 -4.90 -4.08 37.18
CA VAL A 37 -5.93 -3.86 36.17
C VAL A 37 -6.43 -5.23 35.76
N TRP A 38 -7.19 -5.86 36.68
CA TRP A 38 -8.12 -6.94 36.36
C TRP A 38 -9.53 -6.34 36.27
N ASN A 39 -9.74 -5.46 35.30
CA ASN A 39 -11.08 -5.21 34.79
C ASN A 39 -11.38 -6.32 33.78
N GLU A 40 -12.24 -7.23 34.21
CA GLU A 40 -12.87 -8.23 33.36
C GLU A 40 -13.48 -7.54 32.14
N ALA A 41 -12.81 -7.63 30.99
CA ALA A 41 -13.44 -7.37 29.72
C ALA A 41 -14.49 -8.48 29.50
N LYS A 42 -15.68 -8.30 30.07
CA LYS A 42 -16.90 -8.96 29.61
C LYS A 42 -17.24 -8.33 28.27
N THR A 43 -16.42 -8.61 27.27
CA THR A 43 -16.71 -8.24 25.89
C THR A 43 -17.93 -9.06 25.51
N ASN A 44 -19.08 -8.40 25.43
CA ASN A 44 -20.23 -8.96 24.74
C ASN A 44 -19.73 -9.41 23.37
N ALA A 45 -19.67 -10.71 23.16
CA ALA A 45 -19.27 -11.30 21.89
C ALA A 45 -20.38 -11.00 20.88
N ALA A 46 -20.41 -9.76 20.39
CA ALA A 46 -21.01 -9.46 19.11
C ALA A 46 -20.40 -10.46 18.14
N PHE A 47 -21.27 -11.26 17.52
CA PHE A 47 -20.89 -12.24 16.52
C PHE A 47 -20.16 -11.49 15.41
N VAL A 48 -18.83 -11.44 15.47
CA VAL A 48 -18.01 -10.81 14.44
C VAL A 48 -18.15 -11.72 13.24
N LEU A 49 -19.17 -11.47 12.42
CA LEU A 49 -19.23 -12.04 11.09
C LEU A 49 -17.89 -11.71 10.46
N PRO A 50 -17.14 -12.72 10.03
CA PRO A 50 -15.78 -12.46 9.65
C PRO A 50 -15.76 -11.51 8.46
N ALA A 51 -14.95 -10.45 8.53
CA ALA A 51 -14.93 -9.38 7.55
C ALA A 51 -14.80 -9.94 6.12
N GLU A 52 -15.67 -9.45 5.23
CA GLU A 52 -15.57 -9.70 3.80
C GLU A 52 -14.27 -9.09 3.28
N ILE A 53 -13.54 -9.83 2.45
CA ILE A 53 -12.33 -9.33 1.81
C ILE A 53 -12.67 -9.12 0.36
N ASN A 54 -12.66 -7.86 -0.07
CA ASN A 54 -12.82 -7.51 -1.48
C ASN A 54 -11.55 -7.90 -2.25
N GLY A 55 -11.74 -8.51 -3.41
CA GLY A 55 -10.68 -8.82 -4.35
C GLY A 55 -9.97 -7.57 -4.84
N GLY A 56 -8.64 -7.67 -4.93
CA GLY A 56 -7.77 -6.68 -5.54
C GLY A 56 -6.89 -7.32 -6.61
N TYR A 57 -6.66 -6.59 -7.70
CA TYR A 57 -5.72 -7.05 -8.70
C TYR A 57 -4.29 -6.97 -8.19
N SER A 58 -3.48 -7.95 -8.56
CA SER A 58 -2.02 -7.85 -8.55
C SER A 58 -1.57 -6.66 -9.40
N PRO A 59 -0.33 -6.20 -9.24
CA PRO A 59 0.30 -5.39 -10.26
C PRO A 59 0.14 -6.06 -11.64
N TRP A 60 0.10 -5.23 -12.67
CA TRP A 60 0.20 -5.72 -14.04
C TRP A 60 1.49 -6.50 -14.23
N GLY A 61 1.42 -7.61 -14.94
CA GLY A 61 2.58 -8.27 -15.50
C GLY A 61 3.22 -7.44 -16.60
N GLU A 62 4.41 -7.86 -17.00
CA GLU A 62 5.09 -7.28 -18.16
C GLU A 62 4.27 -7.48 -19.43
N TRP A 63 4.48 -6.57 -20.38
CA TRP A 63 3.95 -6.76 -21.73
C TRP A 63 4.62 -7.95 -22.40
N SER A 64 3.84 -8.74 -23.13
CA SER A 64 4.35 -9.77 -24.01
C SER A 64 5.27 -9.16 -25.07
N THR A 65 6.06 -10.02 -25.72
CA THR A 65 6.69 -9.65 -26.98
C THR A 65 5.62 -9.22 -27.99
N CYS A 66 6.01 -8.33 -28.90
CA CYS A 66 5.15 -7.97 -30.03
C CYS A 66 4.86 -9.23 -30.86
N SER A 67 3.62 -9.40 -31.30
CA SER A 67 3.20 -10.55 -32.15
C SER A 67 3.99 -10.62 -33.45
N ASP A 68 4.39 -9.46 -33.98
CA ASP A 68 5.05 -9.30 -35.26
C ASP A 68 6.35 -8.53 -35.10
N THR A 69 7.31 -8.82 -35.97
CA THR A 69 8.60 -8.12 -36.04
C THR A 69 8.58 -6.98 -37.06
N CYS A 70 7.55 -6.91 -37.90
CA CYS A 70 7.32 -5.86 -38.88
C CYS A 70 5.81 -5.60 -39.08
N GLY A 71 5.44 -4.43 -39.61
CA GLY A 71 4.05 -4.02 -39.76
C GLY A 71 3.37 -3.54 -38.47
N ASN A 72 2.16 -4.04 -38.20
CA ASN A 72 1.34 -3.64 -37.05
C ASN A 72 1.17 -4.83 -36.11
N GLY A 73 2.07 -4.97 -35.15
CA GLY A 73 1.97 -6.04 -34.16
C GLY A 73 1.15 -5.61 -32.94
N VAL A 74 0.90 -6.58 -32.06
CA VAL A 74 0.16 -6.41 -30.81
C VAL A 74 0.94 -7.02 -29.66
N GLN A 75 0.84 -6.40 -28.48
CA GLN A 75 1.35 -6.95 -27.23
C GLN A 75 0.24 -6.96 -26.17
N ILE A 76 0.33 -7.92 -25.26
CA ILE A 76 -0.68 -8.23 -24.26
C ILE A 76 -0.04 -8.23 -22.87
N ARG A 77 -0.72 -7.71 -21.85
CA ARG A 77 -0.34 -7.89 -20.45
C ARG A 77 -1.53 -8.37 -19.64
N SER A 78 -1.27 -9.03 -18.51
CA SER A 78 -2.30 -9.58 -17.63
C SER A 78 -2.05 -9.23 -16.15
N ARG A 79 -3.10 -9.32 -15.34
CA ARG A 79 -3.07 -9.17 -13.88
C ARG A 79 -4.04 -10.18 -13.25
N SER A 80 -3.77 -10.58 -12.01
CA SER A 80 -4.55 -11.62 -11.31
C SER A 80 -5.30 -11.05 -10.12
N CYS A 81 -6.51 -11.55 -9.83
CA CYS A 81 -7.31 -11.10 -8.67
C CYS A 81 -6.83 -11.78 -7.38
N THR A 82 -5.62 -11.46 -6.93
CA THR A 82 -4.94 -12.16 -5.83
C THR A 82 -4.31 -11.21 -4.80
N ALA A 83 -4.47 -9.90 -4.95
CA ALA A 83 -3.84 -8.90 -4.08
C ALA A 83 -4.86 -7.90 -3.50
N PRO A 84 -5.70 -8.31 -2.53
CA PRO A 84 -5.85 -9.66 -1.97
C PRO A 84 -6.88 -10.52 -2.75
N PRO A 85 -6.95 -11.85 -2.54
CA PRO A 85 -8.03 -12.66 -3.08
C PRO A 85 -9.34 -12.39 -2.33
N GLN A 86 -10.47 -12.43 -3.04
CA GLN A 86 -11.80 -12.24 -2.45
C GLN A 86 -12.15 -13.35 -1.46
N ARG A 87 -12.82 -13.00 -0.35
CA ARG A 87 -13.32 -13.96 0.65
C ARG A 87 -14.66 -13.54 1.22
N LYS A 88 -15.44 -14.53 1.68
CA LYS A 88 -16.66 -14.34 2.49
C LYS A 88 -17.72 -13.46 1.83
N GLY A 89 -17.89 -13.60 0.50
CA GLY A 89 -18.86 -12.80 -0.25
C GLY A 89 -18.35 -11.42 -0.68
N GLY A 90 -17.10 -11.07 -0.38
CA GLY A 90 -16.49 -9.83 -0.85
C GLY A 90 -16.48 -9.70 -2.37
N LYS A 91 -16.50 -8.46 -2.86
CA LYS A 91 -16.59 -8.13 -4.28
C LYS A 91 -15.36 -8.63 -5.05
N ASP A 92 -15.56 -9.05 -6.29
CA ASP A 92 -14.47 -9.43 -7.18
C ASP A 92 -13.73 -8.20 -7.76
N CYS A 93 -12.73 -8.48 -8.60
CA CYS A 93 -11.89 -7.45 -9.22
C CYS A 93 -12.52 -6.79 -10.46
N SER A 94 -13.67 -7.27 -10.97
CA SER A 94 -14.28 -6.78 -12.22
C SER A 94 -14.59 -5.27 -12.17
N ARG A 95 -14.84 -4.74 -10.96
CA ARG A 95 -15.03 -3.31 -10.70
C ARG A 95 -13.84 -2.43 -11.08
N PHE A 96 -12.65 -3.01 -11.25
CA PHE A 96 -11.43 -2.30 -11.65
C PHE A 96 -11.11 -2.47 -13.15
N GLY A 97 -12.02 -3.08 -13.92
CA GLY A 97 -11.83 -3.36 -15.35
C GLY A 97 -11.33 -4.78 -15.63
N PRO A 98 -10.88 -5.06 -16.86
CA PRO A 98 -10.48 -6.41 -17.28
C PRO A 98 -9.18 -6.87 -16.63
N SER A 99 -8.96 -8.20 -16.60
CA SER A 99 -7.70 -8.82 -16.16
C SER A 99 -6.62 -8.84 -17.24
N GLU A 100 -6.98 -8.49 -18.48
CA GLU A 100 -6.08 -8.47 -19.63
C GLU A 100 -6.18 -7.11 -20.32
N GLU A 101 -5.05 -6.65 -20.85
CA GLU A 101 -4.98 -5.43 -21.65
C GLU A 101 -4.15 -5.70 -22.91
N THR A 102 -4.60 -5.11 -24.01
CA THR A 102 -4.02 -5.27 -25.34
C THR A 102 -3.66 -3.90 -25.89
N LYS A 103 -2.48 -3.76 -26.48
CA LYS A 103 -2.08 -2.54 -27.20
C LYS A 103 -1.29 -2.87 -28.46
N THR A 104 -1.37 -1.99 -29.45
CA THR A 104 -0.54 -2.05 -30.65
C THR A 104 0.92 -1.77 -30.30
N CYS A 105 1.83 -2.55 -30.88
CA CYS A 105 3.24 -2.20 -31.00
C CYS A 105 3.52 -1.79 -32.44
N ASN A 106 4.03 -0.57 -32.61
CA ASN A 106 4.51 -0.13 -33.91
C ASN A 106 5.85 -0.78 -34.17
N VAL A 107 5.90 -1.60 -35.21
CA VAL A 107 7.13 -2.20 -35.72
C VAL A 107 7.40 -1.66 -37.11
N THR A 108 8.63 -1.79 -37.57
CA THR A 108 9.05 -1.24 -38.87
C THR A 108 8.22 -1.83 -40.00
N PRO A 109 7.93 -1.11 -41.10
CA PRO A 109 7.24 -1.68 -42.25
C PRO A 109 7.89 -2.99 -42.72
N CYS A 110 7.07 -3.97 -43.06
CA CYS A 110 7.58 -5.22 -43.63
C CYS A 110 8.20 -4.98 -45.01
N ALA A 111 9.27 -5.70 -45.32
CA ALA A 111 9.79 -5.72 -46.68
C ALA A 111 8.72 -6.32 -47.61
N THR A 112 8.19 -5.50 -48.52
CA THR A 112 7.32 -6.00 -49.58
C THR A 112 8.19 -6.79 -50.54
N GLY A 113 8.04 -8.12 -50.56
CA GLY A 113 8.73 -8.98 -51.53
C GLY A 113 8.43 -8.54 -52.96
N PHE A 114 9.49 -8.44 -53.77
CA PHE A 114 9.46 -8.13 -55.21
C PHE A 114 8.98 -9.32 -56.04
#